data_AF-A0A1Y1X5I6-F1
#
_entry.id   AF-A0A1Y1X5I6-F1
#
_cell.length_a   1.000
_cell.length_b   1.000
_cell.length_c   1.000
_cell.angle_alpha   90.00
_cell.angle_beta   90.00
_cell.angle_gamma   90.00
#
_symmetry.space_group_name_H-M   'P 1'
#
loop_
_entity.id
_entity.type
_entity.pdbx_description
1 polymer ?
#
loop_
_entity_poly.entity_id
_entity_poly.type
_entity_poly.pdbx_seq_one_letter_code
_entity_poly.pdbx_strand_id
1 'polypeptide(L)'
;MSLNTTNFDNVNPSSFFNYNEAVNFINSLNKCNSDDDCPYDSICISNNCIVTFYCQNNDKCAFYETLCNGKPCKKDIPDKVLMPCTSDNDCLSNVCIKDNNTCQRLIDYTSGTFTFNDAYNYYKKFSHCNGDNECPNQSSCSANECVSSFYCKLNDDKVCAFNENIKDGISYEKGRECKVNEDCLSSICDNGKCERNNYALVSKRTKLFGLEQGEKCTNNNECSTKYCNDEGICGPFQNLSGVIYILFGFFILVIIITGICICCCCRLCKK
;
A
#
# COMPACT_ATOMS: atom_id res chain seq x y z
N MET A 1 -19.72 25.43 20.79
CA MET A 1 -19.83 26.20 19.54
C MET A 1 -20.28 25.23 18.46
N SER A 2 -21.48 25.48 17.95
CA SER A 2 -22.16 24.68 16.93
C SER A 2 -21.34 24.63 15.65
N LEU A 3 -20.98 23.42 15.22
CA LEU A 3 -20.44 23.16 13.89
C LEU A 3 -21.49 23.55 12.86
N ASN A 4 -21.14 24.50 12.00
CA ASN A 4 -21.92 24.85 10.82
C ASN A 4 -21.90 23.64 9.88
N THR A 5 -23.01 22.89 9.87
CA THR A 5 -23.35 21.91 8.84
C THR A 5 -23.65 22.67 7.55
N THR A 6 -22.62 22.95 6.75
CA THR A 6 -22.81 23.29 5.34
C THR A 6 -23.15 22.03 4.58
N ASN A 7 -24.40 21.93 4.09
CA ASN A 7 -24.97 20.95 3.14
C ASN A 7 -24.00 19.88 2.61
N PHE A 8 -23.92 18.74 3.31
CA PHE A 8 -23.29 17.51 2.81
C PHE A 8 -24.28 16.63 2.01
N ASP A 9 -25.47 17.16 1.67
CA ASP A 9 -26.65 16.38 1.25
C ASP A 9 -26.59 15.75 -0.14
N ASN A 10 -25.53 15.94 -0.93
CA ASN A 10 -25.57 15.54 -2.35
C ASN A 10 -25.00 14.16 -2.66
N VAL A 11 -24.26 13.50 -1.74
CA VAL A 11 -23.76 12.15 -1.99
C VAL A 11 -24.11 11.23 -0.82
N ASN A 12 -25.17 10.44 -1.00
CA ASN A 12 -25.58 9.42 -0.05
C ASN A 12 -24.71 8.16 -0.29
N PRO A 13 -24.11 7.56 0.75
CA PRO A 13 -23.29 6.35 0.60
C PRO A 13 -24.02 5.15 0.00
N SER A 14 -25.35 5.16 0.07
CA SER A 14 -26.24 4.17 -0.53
C SER A 14 -26.86 4.60 -1.86
N SER A 15 -26.28 5.60 -2.52
CA SER A 15 -26.71 6.08 -3.83
C SER A 15 -25.58 5.97 -4.85
N PHE A 16 -25.96 5.89 -6.12
CA PHE A 16 -25.01 6.06 -7.22
C PHE A 16 -24.76 7.55 -7.43
N PHE A 17 -23.54 7.86 -7.84
CA PHE A 17 -23.09 9.20 -8.20
C PHE A 17 -22.10 9.10 -9.37
N ASN A 18 -21.79 10.22 -9.99
CA ASN A 18 -20.73 10.30 -11.00
C ASN A 18 -19.38 10.71 -10.36
N TYR A 19 -18.30 10.57 -11.13
CA TYR A 19 -16.95 10.89 -10.67
C TYR A 19 -16.80 12.33 -10.17
N ASN A 20 -17.40 13.31 -10.85
CA ASN A 20 -17.27 14.72 -10.46
C ASN A 20 -18.03 15.01 -9.15
N GLU A 21 -19.16 14.35 -8.91
CA GLU A 21 -19.87 14.42 -7.64
C GLU A 21 -19.00 13.86 -6.49
N ALA A 22 -18.29 12.76 -6.73
CA ALA A 22 -17.35 12.20 -5.76
C ALA A 22 -16.20 13.17 -5.45
N VAL A 23 -15.58 13.76 -6.49
CA VAL A 23 -14.50 14.74 -6.36
C VAL A 23 -14.97 15.96 -5.57
N ASN A 24 -16.15 16.49 -5.89
CA ASN A 24 -16.71 17.65 -5.20
C ASN A 24 -17.01 17.34 -3.73
N PHE A 25 -17.55 16.15 -3.44
CA PHE A 25 -17.76 15.68 -2.08
C PHE A 25 -16.43 15.61 -1.32
N ILE A 26 -15.42 14.95 -1.87
CA ILE A 26 -14.08 14.82 -1.27
C ILE A 26 -13.49 16.20 -0.98
N ASN A 27 -13.52 17.13 -1.94
CA ASN A 27 -13.00 18.48 -1.77
C ASN A 27 -13.77 19.31 -0.72
N SER A 28 -15.03 18.94 -0.46
CA SER A 28 -15.86 19.56 0.58
C SER A 28 -15.64 18.98 1.97
N LEU A 29 -14.96 17.83 2.09
CA LEU A 29 -14.69 17.22 3.38
C LEU A 29 -13.83 18.15 4.22
N ASN A 30 -14.32 18.40 5.43
CA ASN A 30 -13.57 19.18 6.41
C ASN A 30 -12.34 18.40 6.88
N LYS A 31 -11.42 19.13 7.52
CA LYS A 31 -10.29 18.51 8.22
C LYS A 31 -10.78 17.59 9.34
N CYS A 32 -10.14 16.44 9.49
CA CYS A 32 -10.39 15.47 10.55
C CYS A 32 -9.33 15.57 11.66
N ASN A 33 -9.61 15.06 12.85
CA ASN A 33 -8.65 14.86 13.93
C ASN A 33 -8.47 13.38 14.28
N SER A 34 -9.50 12.56 14.02
CA SER A 34 -9.47 11.10 14.13
C SER A 34 -10.27 10.45 13.00
N ASP A 35 -10.18 9.12 12.89
CA ASP A 35 -10.95 8.34 11.92
C ASP A 35 -12.46 8.49 12.12
N ASP A 36 -12.91 8.77 13.35
CA ASP A 36 -14.33 8.98 13.67
C ASP A 36 -14.91 10.26 13.05
N ASP A 37 -14.07 11.24 12.70
CA ASP A 37 -14.50 12.45 12.01
C ASP A 37 -14.73 12.20 10.51
N CYS A 38 -14.32 11.03 10.01
CA CYS A 38 -14.30 10.70 8.59
C CYS A 38 -15.46 9.78 8.19
N PRO A 39 -16.08 10.00 7.01
CA PRO A 39 -17.25 9.23 6.59
C PRO A 39 -16.86 7.86 6.01
N TYR A 40 -17.82 6.93 5.95
CA TYR A 40 -17.72 5.71 5.11
C TYR A 40 -16.50 4.84 5.37
N ASP A 41 -16.12 4.68 6.64
CA ASP A 41 -14.95 3.92 7.09
C ASP A 41 -13.61 4.47 6.54
N SER A 42 -13.58 5.74 6.12
CA SER A 42 -12.34 6.39 5.73
C SER A 42 -11.44 6.69 6.92
N ILE A 43 -10.15 6.86 6.64
CA ILE A 43 -9.13 7.10 7.66
C ILE A 43 -8.69 8.55 7.65
N CYS A 44 -8.27 9.06 8.80
CA CYS A 44 -7.75 10.41 8.97
C CYS A 44 -6.22 10.41 8.97
N ILE A 45 -5.62 10.83 7.86
CA ILE A 45 -4.17 11.02 7.74
C ILE A 45 -3.87 12.51 7.58
N SER A 46 -3.06 13.07 8.47
CA SER A 46 -2.64 14.48 8.44
C SER A 46 -3.80 15.49 8.41
N ASN A 47 -4.85 15.20 9.17
CA ASN A 47 -6.10 15.95 9.19
C ASN A 47 -6.88 15.96 7.87
N ASN A 48 -6.66 14.99 6.98
CA ASN A 48 -7.46 14.79 5.78
C ASN A 48 -8.10 13.40 5.80
N CYS A 49 -9.39 13.32 5.46
CA CYS A 49 -10.06 12.04 5.28
C CYS A 49 -9.64 11.41 3.95
N ILE A 50 -9.16 10.17 4.03
CA ILE A 50 -8.76 9.37 2.87
C ILE A 50 -9.90 8.39 2.55
N VAL A 51 -10.73 8.78 1.60
CA VAL A 51 -11.94 8.09 1.18
C VAL A 51 -11.69 7.31 -0.10
N THR A 52 -12.19 6.07 -0.13
CA THR A 52 -12.17 5.22 -1.33
C THR A 52 -13.57 5.15 -1.94
N PHE A 53 -13.66 5.25 -3.26
CA PHE A 53 -14.89 5.04 -4.03
C PHE A 53 -14.59 4.27 -5.32
N TYR A 54 -15.62 3.62 -5.85
CA TYR A 54 -15.49 2.66 -6.94
C TYR A 54 -16.34 3.09 -8.12
N CYS A 55 -15.80 2.95 -9.33
CA CYS A 55 -16.51 3.35 -10.55
C CYS A 55 -16.49 2.23 -11.59
N GLN A 56 -17.67 1.87 -12.11
CA GLN A 56 -17.80 1.06 -13.32
C GLN A 56 -17.38 1.87 -14.56
N ASN A 57 -17.74 3.14 -14.56
CA ASN A 57 -17.34 4.17 -15.49
C ASN A 57 -17.47 5.52 -14.77
N ASN A 58 -17.12 6.64 -15.42
CA ASN A 58 -17.20 7.95 -14.78
C ASN A 58 -18.64 8.38 -14.40
N ASP A 59 -19.68 7.69 -14.90
CA ASP A 59 -21.08 8.04 -14.70
C ASP A 59 -21.77 7.21 -13.59
N LYS A 60 -21.18 6.07 -13.21
CA LYS A 60 -21.73 5.15 -12.22
C LYS A 60 -20.65 4.74 -11.22
N CYS A 61 -20.59 5.51 -10.15
CA CYS A 61 -19.71 5.33 -9.01
C CYS A 61 -20.52 5.11 -7.72
N ALA A 62 -19.89 4.50 -6.72
CA ALA A 62 -20.42 4.34 -5.37
C ALA A 62 -19.28 4.20 -4.34
N PHE A 63 -19.56 4.45 -3.06
CA PHE A 63 -18.59 4.19 -1.97
C PHE A 63 -18.49 2.71 -1.59
N TYR A 64 -19.37 1.86 -2.11
CA TYR A 64 -19.36 0.42 -1.91
C TYR A 64 -19.48 -0.31 -3.25
N GLU A 65 -18.69 -1.35 -3.45
CA GLU A 65 -18.74 -2.19 -4.65
C GLU A 65 -19.98 -3.08 -4.70
N THR A 66 -20.60 -3.37 -3.54
CA THR A 66 -21.76 -4.25 -3.46
C THR A 66 -23.08 -3.50 -3.41
N LEU A 67 -24.09 -4.18 -3.94
CA LEU A 67 -25.47 -3.73 -3.96
C LEU A 67 -26.33 -4.60 -3.02
N CYS A 68 -27.19 -3.95 -2.26
CA CYS A 68 -28.26 -4.55 -1.48
C CYS A 68 -29.58 -4.03 -2.04
N ASN A 69 -30.41 -4.91 -2.58
CA ASN A 69 -31.69 -4.54 -3.21
C ASN A 69 -31.52 -3.43 -4.27
N GLY A 70 -30.48 -3.55 -5.10
CA GLY A 70 -30.19 -2.61 -6.18
C GLY A 70 -29.58 -1.27 -5.76
N LYS A 71 -29.22 -1.09 -4.49
CA LYS A 71 -28.56 0.13 -3.98
C LYS A 71 -27.20 -0.18 -3.36
N PRO A 72 -26.20 0.69 -3.49
CA PRO A 72 -24.93 0.53 -2.78
C PRO A 72 -25.14 0.34 -1.28
N CYS A 73 -24.40 -0.57 -0.67
CA CYS A 73 -24.50 -0.83 0.76
C CYS A 73 -23.17 -1.31 1.33
N LYS A 74 -22.94 -0.98 2.60
CA LYS A 74 -21.95 -1.69 3.41
C LYS A 74 -22.56 -3.02 3.84
N LYS A 75 -21.99 -4.14 3.40
CA LYS A 75 -22.27 -5.45 4.02
C LYS A 75 -21.24 -5.68 5.12
N ASP A 76 -21.71 -5.85 6.35
CA ASP A 76 -20.84 -6.23 7.46
C ASP A 76 -20.39 -7.67 7.26
N ILE A 77 -19.09 -7.86 6.99
CA ILE A 77 -18.48 -9.19 6.87
C ILE A 77 -17.35 -9.27 7.90
N PRO A 78 -17.30 -10.36 8.70
CA PRO A 78 -16.30 -10.53 9.75
C PRO A 78 -14.84 -10.49 9.26
N ASP A 79 -14.61 -10.77 7.98
CA ASP A 79 -13.28 -10.80 7.36
C ASP A 79 -13.35 -10.06 6.03
N LYS A 80 -12.39 -9.17 5.75
CA LYS A 80 -12.23 -8.39 4.50
C LYS A 80 -11.93 -9.25 3.26
N VAL A 81 -12.37 -10.51 3.24
CA VAL A 81 -12.42 -11.32 2.03
C VAL A 81 -13.54 -10.71 1.18
N LEU A 82 -13.14 -10.11 0.06
CA LEU A 82 -13.98 -9.62 -1.04
C LEU A 82 -15.43 -10.12 -0.95
N MET A 83 -16.35 -9.18 -0.78
CA MET A 83 -17.73 -9.45 -0.36
C MET A 83 -18.39 -10.53 -1.26
N PRO A 84 -18.94 -11.62 -0.70
CA PRO A 84 -19.51 -12.69 -1.48
C PRO A 84 -20.76 -12.20 -2.22
N CYS A 85 -20.68 -12.09 -3.54
CA CYS A 85 -21.83 -11.96 -4.42
C CYS A 85 -22.43 -13.34 -4.68
N THR A 86 -23.75 -13.39 -4.83
CA THR A 86 -24.47 -14.61 -5.20
C THR A 86 -25.02 -14.53 -6.61
N SER A 87 -25.13 -13.30 -7.13
CA SER A 87 -25.56 -12.98 -8.47
C SER A 87 -24.86 -11.72 -8.99
N ASP A 88 -24.85 -11.54 -10.30
CA ASP A 88 -24.31 -10.35 -10.96
C ASP A 88 -24.94 -9.04 -10.44
N ASN A 89 -26.21 -9.08 -10.03
CA ASN A 89 -26.95 -7.93 -9.51
C ASN A 89 -26.50 -7.50 -8.11
N ASP A 90 -25.70 -8.30 -7.43
CA ASP A 90 -25.10 -7.93 -6.14
C ASP A 90 -23.87 -7.02 -6.32
N CYS A 91 -23.42 -6.79 -7.56
CA CYS A 91 -22.18 -6.10 -7.88
C CYS A 91 -22.42 -4.83 -8.68
N LEU A 92 -21.72 -3.76 -8.31
CA LEU A 92 -21.70 -2.50 -9.06
C LEU A 92 -21.26 -2.70 -10.52
N SER A 93 -20.33 -3.64 -10.75
CA SER A 93 -19.83 -4.07 -12.06
C SER A 93 -20.83 -4.89 -12.89
N ASN A 94 -21.94 -5.35 -12.29
CA ASN A 94 -22.83 -6.36 -12.84
C ASN A 94 -22.14 -7.69 -13.16
N VAL A 95 -21.03 -8.02 -12.49
CA VAL A 95 -20.32 -9.28 -12.70
C VAL A 95 -19.91 -9.88 -11.37
N CYS A 96 -20.45 -11.05 -11.07
CA CYS A 96 -20.09 -11.87 -9.92
C CYS A 96 -19.20 -13.05 -10.37
N ILE A 97 -17.96 -13.05 -9.88
CA ILE A 97 -16.99 -14.12 -10.13
C ILE A 97 -17.36 -15.32 -9.26
N LYS A 98 -17.95 -16.35 -9.86
CA LYS A 98 -18.51 -17.50 -9.14
C LYS A 98 -17.47 -18.36 -8.42
N ASP A 99 -16.22 -18.37 -8.87
CA ASP A 99 -15.17 -19.25 -8.32
C ASP A 99 -14.80 -18.88 -6.88
N ASN A 100 -14.90 -17.59 -6.53
CA ASN A 100 -14.60 -17.06 -5.21
C ASN A 100 -15.73 -16.19 -4.64
N ASN A 101 -16.87 -16.14 -5.33
CA ASN A 101 -18.01 -15.28 -5.04
C ASN A 101 -17.64 -13.79 -4.98
N THR A 102 -16.69 -13.27 -5.75
CA THR A 102 -16.29 -11.85 -5.61
C THR A 102 -16.85 -10.99 -6.73
N CYS A 103 -17.18 -9.73 -6.44
CA CYS A 103 -17.53 -8.80 -7.51
C CYS A 103 -16.30 -8.53 -8.38
N GLN A 104 -16.50 -8.49 -9.70
CA GLN A 104 -15.41 -8.13 -10.61
C GLN A 104 -14.87 -6.75 -10.24
N ARG A 105 -13.55 -6.69 -10.10
CA ARG A 105 -12.80 -5.50 -9.68
C ARG A 105 -13.12 -4.29 -10.56
N LEU A 106 -13.42 -3.17 -9.92
CA LEU A 106 -13.66 -1.88 -10.54
C LEU A 106 -12.41 -1.00 -10.49
N ILE A 107 -12.50 0.21 -11.05
CA ILE A 107 -11.52 1.25 -10.76
C ILE A 107 -11.82 1.76 -9.36
N ASP A 108 -10.92 1.53 -8.42
CA ASP A 108 -10.94 2.16 -7.11
C ASP A 108 -10.16 3.47 -7.14
N TYR A 109 -10.81 4.53 -6.69
CA TYR A 109 -10.24 5.85 -6.51
C TYR A 109 -10.08 6.09 -5.02
N THR A 110 -8.91 6.57 -4.60
CA THR A 110 -8.62 6.91 -3.21
C THR A 110 -8.16 8.36 -3.12
N SER A 111 -8.87 9.12 -2.29
CA SER A 111 -8.73 10.57 -2.21
C SER A 111 -7.46 11.03 -1.51
N GLY A 112 -7.04 12.23 -1.91
CA GLY A 112 -6.04 13.01 -1.19
C GLY A 112 -4.61 12.52 -1.39
N THR A 113 -3.70 13.36 -0.93
CA THR A 113 -2.28 13.04 -0.78
C THR A 113 -1.88 13.29 0.65
N PHE A 114 -0.87 12.56 1.12
CA PHE A 114 -0.32 12.69 2.45
C PHE A 114 1.20 12.65 2.41
N THR A 115 1.86 13.04 3.51
CA THR A 115 3.31 12.86 3.61
C THR A 115 3.63 11.44 4.08
N PHE A 116 4.81 10.93 3.71
CA PHE A 116 5.33 9.66 4.21
C PHE A 116 5.35 9.61 5.73
N ASN A 117 5.74 10.72 6.37
CA ASN A 117 5.82 10.79 7.83
C ASN A 117 4.44 10.78 8.50
N ASP A 118 3.43 11.39 7.87
CA ASP A 118 2.06 11.36 8.39
C ASP A 118 1.47 9.96 8.33
N ALA A 119 1.65 9.26 7.21
CA ALA A 119 1.26 7.86 7.09
C ALA A 119 2.00 6.98 8.11
N TYR A 120 3.31 7.13 8.27
CA TYR A 120 4.07 6.41 9.30
C TYR A 120 3.52 6.70 10.71
N ASN A 121 3.23 7.95 11.03
CA ASN A 121 2.68 8.33 12.33
C ASN A 121 1.27 7.80 12.58
N TYR A 122 0.47 7.64 11.53
CA TYR A 122 -0.83 7.00 11.58
C TYR A 122 -0.68 5.49 11.83
N TYR A 123 0.01 4.77 10.94
CA TYR A 123 0.09 3.31 10.97
C TYR A 123 0.91 2.76 12.15
N LYS A 124 1.89 3.51 12.68
CA LYS A 124 2.70 3.02 13.81
C LYS A 124 1.90 2.76 15.11
N LYS A 125 0.67 3.29 15.19
CA LYS A 125 -0.26 3.08 16.31
C LYS A 125 -0.83 1.66 16.34
N PHE A 126 -0.84 0.97 15.20
CA PHE A 126 -1.46 -0.36 15.04
C PHE A 126 -0.38 -1.44 15.14
N SER A 127 -0.17 -1.94 16.36
CA SER A 127 1.00 -2.77 16.69
C SER A 127 0.80 -4.27 16.62
N HIS A 128 -0.46 -4.69 16.61
CA HIS A 128 -0.82 -6.10 16.68
C HIS A 128 -2.08 -6.30 15.86
N CYS A 129 -2.06 -7.30 15.02
CA CYS A 129 -3.23 -7.78 14.30
C CYS A 129 -3.16 -9.30 14.23
N ASN A 130 -4.31 -9.97 14.29
CA ASN A 130 -4.43 -11.40 13.98
C ASN A 130 -5.03 -11.65 12.60
N GLY A 131 -5.58 -10.62 11.96
CA GLY A 131 -6.18 -10.65 10.64
C GLY A 131 -6.34 -9.26 10.06
N ASP A 132 -6.61 -9.18 8.75
CA ASP A 132 -6.76 -7.92 8.02
C ASP A 132 -7.93 -7.05 8.52
N ASN A 133 -8.92 -7.68 9.15
CA ASN A 133 -10.07 -7.02 9.76
C ASN A 133 -9.70 -6.16 10.98
N GLU A 134 -8.60 -6.46 11.67
CA GLU A 134 -8.08 -5.65 12.78
C GLU A 134 -7.26 -4.45 12.29
N CYS A 135 -6.95 -4.40 10.99
CA CYS A 135 -6.14 -3.33 10.40
C CYS A 135 -7.00 -2.22 9.81
N PRO A 136 -6.56 -0.94 9.95
CA PRO A 136 -7.24 0.19 9.33
C PRO A 136 -7.28 0.02 7.80
N ASN A 137 -8.18 0.75 7.15
CA ASN A 137 -8.33 0.66 5.70
C ASN A 137 -7.01 0.96 4.96
N GLN A 138 -6.85 0.35 3.79
CA GLN A 138 -5.61 0.41 2.99
C GLN A 138 -4.37 -0.19 3.70
N SER A 139 -4.57 -1.16 4.59
CA SER A 139 -3.49 -1.95 5.18
C SER A 139 -3.88 -3.41 5.37
N SER A 140 -2.86 -4.26 5.44
CA SER A 140 -2.99 -5.71 5.62
C SER A 140 -2.22 -6.15 6.86
N CYS A 141 -2.69 -7.20 7.51
CA CYS A 141 -2.00 -7.84 8.61
C CYS A 141 -0.87 -8.74 8.08
N SER A 142 0.38 -8.39 8.40
CA SER A 142 1.55 -9.17 8.01
C SER A 142 2.50 -9.29 9.20
N ALA A 143 2.94 -10.51 9.49
CA ALA A 143 3.80 -10.81 10.64
C ALA A 143 3.28 -10.22 11.97
N ASN A 144 1.96 -10.30 12.18
CA ASN A 144 1.23 -9.75 13.33
C ASN A 144 1.31 -8.22 13.48
N GLU A 145 1.53 -7.48 12.39
CA GLU A 145 1.47 -6.02 12.35
C GLU A 145 0.64 -5.52 11.17
N CYS A 146 -0.03 -4.38 11.33
CA CYS A 146 -0.67 -3.72 10.20
C CYS A 146 0.38 -3.03 9.36
N VAL A 147 0.45 -3.44 8.09
CA VAL A 147 1.39 -2.95 7.10
C VAL A 147 0.62 -2.25 6.00
N SER A 148 1.03 -1.04 5.66
CA SER A 148 0.49 -0.29 4.53
C SER A 148 1.58 0.08 3.56
N SER A 149 1.29 -0.08 2.27
CA SER A 149 2.15 0.31 1.16
C SER A 149 1.49 1.40 0.33
N PHE A 150 2.29 2.33 -0.15
CA PHE A 150 1.83 3.42 -1.01
C PHE A 150 3.00 4.00 -1.81
N TYR A 151 2.68 4.91 -2.71
CA TYR A 151 3.63 5.54 -3.61
C TYR A 151 3.82 7.00 -3.23
N CYS A 152 5.03 7.50 -3.39
CA CYS A 152 5.39 8.90 -3.20
C CYS A 152 6.05 9.43 -4.46
N LYS A 153 5.90 10.74 -4.68
CA LYS A 153 6.55 11.43 -5.78
C LYS A 153 8.07 11.24 -5.70
N LEU A 154 8.71 11.12 -6.87
CA LEU A 154 10.14 10.89 -6.94
C LEU A 154 10.92 11.98 -6.19
N ASN A 155 11.76 11.57 -5.25
CA ASN A 155 12.55 12.43 -4.38
C ASN A 155 11.74 13.44 -3.52
N ASP A 156 10.44 13.20 -3.33
CA ASP A 156 9.57 14.05 -2.51
C ASP A 156 8.70 13.18 -1.58
N ASP A 157 9.04 13.19 -0.30
CA ASP A 157 8.33 12.45 0.75
C ASP A 157 7.08 13.19 1.26
N LYS A 158 6.74 14.35 0.69
CA LYS A 158 5.59 15.17 1.10
C LYS A 158 4.33 14.87 0.31
N VAL A 159 4.46 14.25 -0.86
CA VAL A 159 3.34 13.95 -1.74
C VAL A 159 3.31 12.45 -2.01
N CYS A 160 2.51 11.75 -1.22
CA CYS A 160 2.25 10.33 -1.33
C CYS A 160 0.76 10.05 -1.54
N ALA A 161 0.46 8.94 -2.19
CA ALA A 161 -0.87 8.44 -2.42
C ALA A 161 -0.86 6.91 -2.51
N PHE A 162 -2.00 6.26 -2.26
CA PHE A 162 -2.07 4.79 -2.25
C PHE A 162 -1.81 4.16 -3.63
N ASN A 163 -2.04 4.91 -4.71
CA ASN A 163 -1.79 4.47 -6.07
C ASN A 163 -0.89 5.45 -6.84
N GLU A 164 -0.16 4.93 -7.83
CA GLU A 164 0.75 5.70 -8.68
C GLU A 164 0.05 6.65 -9.66
N ASN A 165 -1.12 6.23 -10.17
CA ASN A 165 -1.88 7.01 -11.13
C ASN A 165 -2.74 8.03 -10.39
N ILE A 166 -2.83 9.24 -10.93
CA ILE A 166 -3.59 10.35 -10.37
C ILE A 166 -4.49 10.95 -11.45
N LYS A 167 -5.73 11.25 -11.07
CA LYS A 167 -6.68 12.02 -11.86
C LYS A 167 -7.30 13.07 -10.96
N ASP A 168 -7.21 14.34 -11.35
CA ASP A 168 -7.75 15.47 -10.57
C ASP A 168 -7.30 15.48 -9.09
N GLY A 169 -6.06 15.05 -8.82
CA GLY A 169 -5.50 14.94 -7.47
C GLY A 169 -5.98 13.73 -6.65
N ILE A 170 -6.75 12.82 -7.27
CA ILE A 170 -7.24 11.58 -6.67
C ILE A 170 -6.49 10.40 -7.28
N SER A 171 -5.87 9.60 -6.41
CA SER A 171 -5.14 8.40 -6.85
C SER A 171 -6.10 7.29 -7.28
N TYR A 172 -5.73 6.44 -8.23
CA TYR A 172 -6.59 5.32 -8.64
C TYR A 172 -5.83 4.08 -9.09
N GLU A 173 -6.43 2.92 -8.87
CA GLU A 173 -5.94 1.64 -9.39
C GLU A 173 -6.71 1.27 -10.67
N LYS A 174 -6.07 1.43 -11.83
CA LYS A 174 -6.50 0.79 -13.07
C LYS A 174 -5.29 0.43 -13.89
N GLY A 175 -4.98 -0.86 -13.95
CA GLY A 175 -3.97 -1.49 -14.81
C GLY A 175 -2.98 -0.52 -15.45
N ARG A 176 -2.05 0.03 -14.66
CA ARG A 176 -0.89 0.88 -15.01
C ARG A 176 -0.95 1.67 -16.33
N GLU A 177 -2.08 2.22 -16.74
CA GLU A 177 -2.19 2.93 -18.03
C GLU A 177 -2.27 4.44 -17.81
N CYS A 178 -1.15 5.12 -18.04
CA CYS A 178 -1.07 6.57 -18.16
C CYS A 178 -1.03 6.97 -19.64
N LYS A 179 -1.54 8.16 -19.97
CA LYS A 179 -1.46 8.72 -21.33
C LYS A 179 -0.51 9.90 -21.38
N VAL A 180 -0.46 10.67 -20.30
CA VAL A 180 0.39 11.84 -20.15
C VAL A 180 1.07 11.82 -18.78
N ASN A 181 2.12 12.61 -18.64
CA ASN A 181 2.91 12.70 -17.40
C ASN A 181 2.05 13.12 -16.20
N GLU A 182 1.06 13.98 -16.43
CA GLU A 182 0.15 14.50 -15.42
C GLU A 182 -0.77 13.41 -14.83
N ASP A 183 -0.92 12.28 -15.52
CA ASP A 183 -1.66 11.11 -15.01
C ASP A 183 -0.86 10.35 -13.92
N CYS A 184 0.40 10.72 -13.69
CA CYS A 184 1.32 10.01 -12.79
C CYS A 184 1.77 10.86 -11.62
N LEU A 185 1.80 10.27 -10.42
CA LEU A 185 2.34 10.88 -9.21
C LEU A 185 3.82 11.31 -9.40
N SER A 186 4.63 10.50 -10.10
CA SER A 186 6.01 10.81 -10.48
C SER A 186 6.15 11.91 -11.52
N SER A 187 5.05 12.29 -12.19
CA SER A 187 5.07 13.11 -13.40
C SER A 187 5.82 12.48 -14.58
N ILE A 188 5.92 11.15 -14.62
CA ILE A 188 6.61 10.40 -15.67
C ILE A 188 5.70 9.27 -16.15
N CYS A 189 5.20 9.41 -17.38
CA CYS A 189 4.49 8.38 -18.10
C CYS A 189 5.38 7.84 -19.23
N ASP A 190 5.82 6.59 -19.14
CA ASP A 190 6.64 5.94 -20.15
C ASP A 190 6.02 4.62 -20.61
N ASN A 191 5.92 4.42 -21.92
CA ASN A 191 5.25 3.27 -22.53
C ASN A 191 3.86 2.97 -21.95
N GLY A 192 3.15 4.04 -21.61
CA GLY A 192 1.83 4.00 -21.01
C GLY A 192 1.83 3.59 -19.54
N LYS A 193 2.95 3.59 -18.82
CA LYS A 193 3.02 3.29 -17.38
C LYS A 193 3.60 4.45 -16.58
N CYS A 194 3.08 4.65 -15.37
CA CYS A 194 3.71 5.54 -14.42
C CYS A 194 5.00 4.89 -13.91
N GLU A 195 6.12 5.55 -14.15
CA GLU A 195 7.45 5.02 -13.80
C GLU A 195 8.09 5.88 -12.71
N ARG A 196 9.09 5.33 -12.01
CA ARG A 196 9.96 6.04 -11.06
C ARG A 196 9.22 6.67 -9.88
N ASN A 197 8.25 5.99 -9.30
CA ASN A 197 7.73 6.38 -7.99
C ASN A 197 8.67 5.89 -6.87
N ASN A 198 8.67 6.61 -5.75
CA ASN A 198 9.22 6.05 -4.52
C ASN A 198 8.15 5.17 -3.90
N TYR A 199 8.47 3.91 -3.67
CA TYR A 199 7.67 3.04 -2.84
C TYR A 199 7.93 3.29 -1.37
N ALA A 200 6.85 3.27 -0.61
CA ALA A 200 6.87 3.39 0.82
C ALA A 200 6.13 2.22 1.45
N LEU A 201 6.72 1.68 2.52
CA LEU A 201 6.13 0.64 3.35
C LEU A 201 6.23 1.09 4.80
N VAL A 202 5.09 1.17 5.47
CA VAL A 202 5.02 1.59 6.87
C VAL A 202 4.30 0.55 7.72
N SER A 203 4.83 0.35 8.93
CA SER A 203 4.19 -0.36 10.02
C SER A 203 4.68 0.26 11.33
N LYS A 204 4.36 -0.36 12.47
CA LYS A 204 4.98 0.00 13.75
C LYS A 204 6.51 -0.07 13.72
N ARG A 205 7.07 -1.13 13.13
CA ARG A 205 8.52 -1.38 13.10
C ARG A 205 9.17 -1.05 11.77
N THR A 206 8.37 -0.95 10.72
CA THR A 206 8.85 -0.76 9.35
C THR A 206 8.65 0.69 8.93
N LYS A 207 9.72 1.28 8.41
CA LYS A 207 9.72 2.62 7.81
C LYS A 207 10.64 2.59 6.58
N LEU A 208 10.13 2.04 5.48
CA LEU A 208 10.87 1.95 4.22
C LEU A 208 10.38 3.01 3.25
N PHE A 209 11.33 3.61 2.53
CA PHE A 209 11.09 4.63 1.52
C PHE A 209 12.23 4.60 0.50
N GLY A 210 11.87 4.57 -0.78
CA GLY A 210 12.79 4.65 -1.92
C GLY A 210 12.25 3.94 -3.14
N LEU A 211 13.05 3.82 -4.20
CA LEU A 211 12.71 3.13 -5.43
C LEU A 211 12.38 1.64 -5.18
N GLU A 212 11.42 1.10 -5.93
CA GLU A 212 11.03 -0.31 -5.89
C GLU A 212 12.12 -1.24 -6.44
N GLN A 213 12.00 -2.52 -6.13
CA GLN A 213 12.82 -3.55 -6.76
C GLN A 213 12.60 -3.55 -8.29
N GLY A 214 13.69 -3.56 -9.05
CA GLY A 214 13.65 -3.51 -10.52
C GLY A 214 13.82 -2.11 -11.12
N GLU A 215 13.69 -1.06 -10.31
CA GLU A 215 13.92 0.32 -10.73
C GLU A 215 15.41 0.65 -10.90
N LYS A 216 15.72 1.59 -11.79
CA LYS A 216 17.10 2.04 -12.02
C LYS A 216 17.58 2.95 -10.90
N CYS A 217 18.77 2.68 -10.37
CA CYS A 217 19.40 3.41 -9.27
C CYS A 217 20.87 3.72 -9.56
N THR A 218 21.38 4.75 -8.90
CA THR A 218 22.81 5.09 -8.94
C THR A 218 23.55 4.76 -7.66
N ASN A 219 22.82 4.60 -6.55
CA ASN A 219 23.38 4.27 -5.25
C ASN A 219 22.35 3.56 -4.37
N ASN A 220 22.84 2.90 -3.33
CA ASN A 220 22.02 2.14 -2.40
C ASN A 220 20.91 2.95 -1.73
N ASN A 221 21.14 4.24 -1.43
CA ASN A 221 20.20 5.03 -0.65
C ASN A 221 18.91 5.35 -1.40
N GLU A 222 18.96 5.34 -2.73
CA GLU A 222 17.80 5.52 -3.61
C GLU A 222 16.80 4.38 -3.50
N CYS A 223 17.26 3.15 -3.26
CA CYS A 223 16.38 1.98 -3.18
C CYS A 223 15.66 1.89 -1.83
N SER A 224 14.40 1.45 -1.84
CA SER A 224 13.62 1.14 -0.63
C SER A 224 14.28 0.04 0.21
N THR A 225 14.92 -0.93 -0.46
CA THR A 225 15.69 -2.03 0.15
C THR A 225 17.09 -1.64 0.60
N LYS A 226 17.54 -0.40 0.32
CA LYS A 226 18.92 0.06 0.54
C LYS A 226 19.98 -0.75 -0.21
N TYR A 227 19.63 -1.30 -1.36
CA TYR A 227 20.54 -2.08 -2.21
C TYR A 227 20.33 -1.80 -3.70
N CYS A 228 21.35 -1.23 -4.33
CA CYS A 228 21.48 -1.02 -5.77
C CYS A 228 22.54 -1.99 -6.30
N ASN A 229 22.18 -2.87 -7.24
CA ASN A 229 23.11 -3.87 -7.78
C ASN A 229 24.12 -3.23 -8.76
N ASP A 230 25.10 -4.02 -9.20
CA ASP A 230 26.15 -3.56 -10.12
C ASP A 230 25.62 -3.17 -11.52
N GLU A 231 24.42 -3.59 -11.87
CA GLU A 231 23.73 -3.20 -13.12
C GLU A 231 22.96 -1.88 -12.98
N GLY A 232 23.01 -1.24 -11.79
CA GLY A 232 22.28 -0.02 -11.49
C GLY A 232 20.78 -0.25 -11.33
N ILE A 233 20.39 -1.38 -10.74
CA ILE A 233 18.99 -1.79 -10.51
C ILE A 233 18.78 -2.09 -9.02
N CYS A 234 17.67 -1.59 -8.46
CA CYS A 234 17.30 -1.86 -7.09
C CYS A 234 16.98 -3.35 -6.91
N GLY A 235 17.74 -4.01 -6.03
CA GLY A 235 17.62 -5.44 -5.77
C GLY A 235 16.99 -5.76 -4.42
N PRO A 236 16.59 -7.03 -4.18
CA PRO A 236 16.24 -7.46 -2.83
C PRO A 236 17.47 -7.32 -1.94
N PHE A 237 17.27 -6.92 -0.68
CA PHE A 237 18.38 -6.82 0.27
C PHE A 237 19.03 -8.19 0.43
N GLN A 238 20.20 -8.39 -0.19
CA GLN A 238 20.98 -9.59 0.03
C GLN A 238 21.67 -9.46 1.38
N ASN A 239 21.20 -10.23 2.35
CA ASN A 239 21.87 -10.37 3.64
C ASN A 239 23.18 -11.15 3.44
N LEU A 240 24.19 -10.48 2.86
CA LEU A 240 25.56 -10.99 2.71
C LEU A 240 26.18 -11.39 4.06
N SER A 241 25.60 -10.90 5.17
CA SER A 241 25.95 -11.30 6.54
C SER A 241 25.90 -12.82 6.74
N GLY A 242 24.86 -13.52 6.26
CA GLY A 242 24.70 -14.96 6.48
C GLY A 242 25.81 -15.79 5.82
N VAL A 243 26.17 -15.44 4.58
CA VAL A 243 27.25 -16.12 3.85
C VAL A 243 28.61 -15.82 4.50
N ILE A 244 28.83 -14.59 4.94
CA ILE A 244 30.05 -14.21 5.67
C ILE A 244 30.17 -14.99 6.99
N TYR A 245 29.09 -15.15 7.76
CA TYR A 245 29.12 -15.95 8.99
C TYR A 245 29.39 -17.44 8.74
N ILE A 246 28.84 -18.02 7.66
CA ILE A 246 29.12 -19.41 7.27
C ILE A 246 30.59 -19.56 6.90
N LEU A 247 31.15 -18.62 6.10
CA LEU A 247 32.56 -18.63 5.72
C LEU A 247 33.49 -18.45 6.93
N PHE A 248 33.14 -17.55 7.86
CA PHE A 248 33.90 -17.35 9.10
C PHE A 248 33.84 -18.59 10.01
N GLY A 249 32.68 -19.24 10.12
CA GLY A 249 32.51 -20.48 10.85
C GLY A 249 33.35 -21.62 10.27
N PHE A 250 33.39 -21.73 8.94
CA PHE A 250 34.22 -22.73 8.25
C PHE A 250 35.71 -22.48 8.48
N PHE A 251 36.15 -21.22 8.46
CA PHE A 251 37.54 -20.85 8.73
C PHE A 251 37.98 -21.21 10.16
N ILE A 252 37.14 -20.95 11.16
CA ILE A 252 37.41 -21.33 12.56
C ILE A 252 37.48 -22.86 12.71
N LEU A 253 36.57 -23.60 12.06
CA LEU A 253 36.58 -25.06 12.07
C LEU A 253 37.90 -25.63 11.52
N VAL A 254 38.38 -25.09 10.40
CA VAL A 254 39.66 -25.50 9.79
C VAL A 254 40.81 -25.26 10.75
N ILE A 255 40.88 -24.11 11.43
CA ILE A 255 41.94 -23.81 12.41
C ILE A 255 41.92 -24.84 13.55
N ILE A 256 40.74 -25.17 14.09
CA ILE A 256 40.60 -26.15 15.17
C ILE A 256 41.09 -27.53 14.73
N ILE A 257 40.65 -28.00 13.56
CA ILE A 257 41.05 -29.31 13.02
C ILE A 257 42.56 -29.34 12.81
N THR A 258 43.13 -28.29 12.21
CA THR A 258 44.58 -28.21 11.96
C THR A 258 45.38 -28.23 13.27
N GLY A 259 44.91 -27.51 14.30
CA GLY A 259 45.51 -27.51 15.64
C GLY A 259 45.46 -28.89 16.32
N ILE A 260 44.34 -29.62 16.19
CA ILE A 260 44.21 -30.99 16.70
C ILE A 260 45.18 -31.93 15.96
N CYS A 261 45.23 -31.86 14.62
CA CYS A 261 46.15 -32.67 13.82
C CYS A 261 47.61 -32.44 14.22
N ILE A 262 48.04 -31.18 14.39
CA ILE A 262 49.40 -30.84 14.83
C ILE A 262 49.67 -31.40 16.24
N CYS A 263 48.74 -31.22 17.19
CA CYS A 263 48.86 -31.78 18.55
C CYS A 263 48.95 -33.32 18.56
N CYS A 264 48.16 -34.00 17.73
CA CYS A 264 48.18 -35.46 17.59
C CYS A 264 49.49 -35.95 16.97
N CYS A 265 49.98 -35.31 15.90
CA CYS A 265 51.26 -35.64 15.28
C CYS A 265 52.45 -35.37 16.21
N CYS A 266 52.47 -34.26 16.94
CA CYS A 266 53.53 -33.94 17.90
C CYS A 266 53.55 -34.86 19.13
N ARG A 267 52.41 -35.42 19.55
CA ARG A 267 52.38 -36.45 20.60
C ARG A 267 52.87 -37.82 20.13
N LEU A 268 52.69 -38.15 18.86
CA LEU A 268 53.19 -39.39 18.26
C LEU A 268 54.71 -39.35 18.00
N CYS A 269 55.29 -38.18 17.71
CA CYS A 269 56.75 -38.02 17.56
C CYS A 269 57.52 -37.94 18.89
N LYS A 270 56.85 -37.88 20.03
CA LYS A 270 57.46 -37.80 21.37
C LYS A 270 57.49 -39.13 22.13
N LYS A 271 57.21 -40.25 21.46
CA LYS A 271 57.38 -41.60 21.99
C LYS A 271 58.57 -42.29 21.36
#